data_AF-A0A7S3U6Z4-F1
#
_entry.id   AF-A0A7S3U6Z4-F1
#
_cell.length_a   1.000
_cell.length_b   1.000
_cell.length_c   1.000
_cell.angle_alpha   90.00
_cell.angle_beta   90.00
_cell.angle_gamma   90.00
#
_symmetry.space_group_name_H-M   'P 1'
#
loop_
_entity.id
_entity.type
_entity.pdbx_description
1 polymer ?
#
loop_
_entity_poly.entity_id
_entity_poly.type
_entity_poly.pdbx_seq_one_letter_code
_entity_poly.pdbx_strand_id
1 'polypeptide(L)'
;FGEFSDKLQQFPQFVSRNPFSSTPWYGDISNILAIKTGLQCRSFAWFMHRFKHVYEDGGLVPFETFGLRSAASGMCLTYTGYAGTSPNGRGRAVMRKCDPTNDRQRWHGANRDLQQPDAPCCSGLRA
;
A
#
# COMPACT_ATOMS: atom_id res chain seq x y z
N PHE A 1 20.76 -3.37 4.88
CA PHE A 1 19.62 -2.98 4.03
C PHE A 1 19.94 -3.08 2.52
N GLY A 2 21.03 -3.76 2.11
CA GLY A 2 21.46 -3.86 0.70
C GLY A 2 20.32 -4.28 -0.25
N GLU A 3 19.79 -5.48 -0.10
CA GLU A 3 18.71 -5.99 -0.97
C GLU A 3 17.47 -5.08 -1.03
N PHE A 4 17.09 -4.44 0.09
CA PHE A 4 15.99 -3.48 0.12
C PHE A 4 16.33 -2.17 -0.59
N SER A 5 17.54 -1.64 -0.39
CA SER A 5 18.06 -0.46 -1.11
C SER A 5 18.16 -0.74 -2.61
N ASP A 6 18.68 -1.90 -2.98
CA ASP A 6 18.81 -2.36 -4.37
C ASP A 6 17.43 -2.51 -4.99
N LYS A 7 16.45 -3.00 -4.22
CA LYS A 7 15.05 -3.05 -4.64
C LYS A 7 14.47 -1.65 -4.86
N LEU A 8 14.79 -0.67 -4.01
CA LEU A 8 14.34 0.72 -4.18
C LEU A 8 14.87 1.35 -5.46
N GLN A 9 16.06 0.95 -5.95
CA GLN A 9 16.58 1.41 -7.25
C GLN A 9 15.75 0.91 -8.44
N GLN A 10 14.92 -0.13 -8.28
CA GLN A 10 14.02 -0.60 -9.34
C GLN A 10 12.79 0.29 -9.53
N PHE A 11 12.56 1.23 -8.61
CA PHE A 11 11.41 2.14 -8.66
C PHE A 11 11.84 3.49 -9.26
N PRO A 12 11.26 3.91 -10.41
CA PRO A 12 11.72 5.10 -11.15
C PRO A 12 11.80 6.39 -10.33
N GLN A 13 10.93 6.55 -9.33
CA GLN A 13 10.90 7.72 -8.44
C GLN A 13 12.10 7.80 -7.47
N PHE A 14 12.84 6.72 -7.28
CA PHE A 14 14.03 6.67 -6.41
C PHE A 14 15.34 6.66 -7.20
N VAL A 15 15.30 6.38 -8.51
CA VAL A 15 16.47 6.38 -9.41
C VAL A 15 17.11 7.78 -9.51
N SER A 16 16.31 8.84 -9.49
CA SER A 16 16.79 10.22 -9.64
C SER A 16 17.48 10.81 -8.40
N ARG A 17 17.49 10.09 -7.27
CA ARG A 17 17.98 10.64 -5.99
C ARG A 17 19.49 10.63 -5.80
N ASN A 18 20.30 10.02 -6.68
CA ASN A 18 21.75 10.26 -6.71
C ASN A 18 22.46 9.66 -7.94
N PRO A 19 22.51 10.34 -9.09
CA PRO A 19 23.25 9.84 -10.25
C PRO A 19 24.78 10.04 -10.17
N PHE A 20 25.30 10.81 -9.19
CA PHE A 20 26.70 11.30 -9.20
C PHE A 20 27.46 11.15 -7.88
N SER A 21 26.93 10.41 -6.91
CA SER A 21 27.55 10.25 -5.58
C SER A 21 27.77 8.78 -5.28
N SER A 22 29.01 8.44 -4.90
CA SER A 22 29.38 7.14 -4.31
C SER A 22 28.73 6.89 -2.95
N THR A 23 28.09 7.91 -2.37
CA THR A 23 27.38 7.82 -1.10
C THR A 23 25.90 7.52 -1.35
N PRO A 24 25.30 6.51 -0.69
CA PRO A 24 23.88 6.22 -0.79
C PRO A 24 23.03 7.45 -0.44
N TRP A 25 21.90 7.65 -1.12
CA TRP A 25 21.00 8.78 -0.88
C TRP A 25 20.46 8.84 0.56
N TYR A 26 20.47 7.72 1.28
CA TYR A 26 20.04 7.60 2.67
C TYR A 26 21.18 7.83 3.69
N GLY A 27 22.40 8.15 3.23
CA GLY A 27 23.55 8.41 4.10
C GLY A 27 24.12 7.16 4.79
N ASP A 28 24.93 7.38 5.81
CA ASP A 28 25.45 6.30 6.67
C ASP A 28 24.40 5.88 7.71
N ILE A 29 24.19 4.56 7.81
CA ILE A 29 23.24 3.92 8.73
C ILE A 29 23.92 2.90 9.65
N SER A 30 25.26 2.92 9.71
CA SER A 30 26.08 1.99 10.50
C SER A 30 25.63 1.92 11.97
N ASN A 31 25.30 3.07 12.57
CA ASN A 31 24.79 3.16 13.94
C ASN A 31 23.44 2.42 14.12
N ILE A 32 22.49 2.57 13.20
CA ILE A 32 21.18 1.91 13.23
C ILE A 32 21.36 0.40 13.09
N LEU A 33 22.29 -0.05 12.24
CA LEU A 33 22.60 -1.48 12.06
C LEU A 33 23.27 -2.09 13.29
N ALA A 34 24.17 -1.35 13.94
CA ALA A 34 24.80 -1.79 15.19
C ALA A 34 23.74 -1.96 16.29
N ILE A 35 22.82 -1.00 16.44
CA ILE A 35 21.71 -1.07 17.39
C ILE A 35 20.79 -2.26 17.06
N LYS A 36 20.40 -2.44 15.80
CA LYS A 36 19.54 -3.56 15.38
C LYS A 36 20.16 -4.92 15.72
N THR A 37 21.47 -5.05 15.49
CA THR A 37 22.23 -6.27 15.81
C THR A 37 22.29 -6.50 17.31
N GLY A 38 22.62 -5.45 18.09
CA GLY A 38 22.71 -5.53 19.55
C GLY A 38 21.38 -5.86 20.23
N LEU A 39 20.26 -5.34 19.71
CA LEU A 39 18.91 -5.62 20.20
C LEU A 39 18.34 -6.97 19.72
N GLN A 40 19.08 -7.71 18.89
CA GLN A 40 18.65 -8.99 18.31
C GLN A 40 17.25 -8.92 17.67
N CYS A 41 16.99 -7.84 16.92
CA CYS A 41 15.66 -7.60 16.36
C CYS A 41 15.20 -8.74 15.44
N ARG A 42 13.89 -9.06 15.50
CA ARG A 42 13.25 -9.99 14.55
C ARG A 42 13.26 -9.42 13.12
N SER A 43 13.06 -10.30 12.13
CA SER A 43 13.00 -9.92 10.73
C SER A 43 11.76 -9.07 10.41
N PHE A 44 11.83 -8.30 9.33
CA PHE A 44 10.67 -7.55 8.84
C PHE A 44 9.51 -8.48 8.45
N ALA A 45 9.81 -9.65 7.89
CA ALA A 45 8.81 -10.67 7.58
C ALA A 45 8.06 -11.14 8.86
N TRP A 46 8.78 -11.36 9.96
CA TRP A 46 8.16 -11.68 11.25
C TRP A 46 7.24 -10.56 11.72
N PHE A 47 7.66 -9.29 11.58
CA PHE A 47 6.84 -8.14 11.94
C PHE A 47 5.56 -8.07 11.10
N MET A 48 5.66 -8.17 9.77
CA MET A 48 4.50 -8.17 8.88
C MET A 48 3.53 -9.30 9.19
N HIS A 49 4.04 -10.50 9.52
CA HIS A 49 3.21 -11.61 9.94
C HIS A 49 2.53 -11.35 11.30
N ARG A 50 3.29 -10.87 12.30
CA ARG A 50 2.80 -10.62 13.66
C ARG A 50 1.69 -9.56 13.71
N PHE A 51 1.78 -8.56 12.83
CA PHE A 51 0.84 -7.44 12.75
C PHE A 51 -0.03 -7.50 11.49
N LYS A 52 -0.12 -8.67 10.85
CA LYS A 52 -0.88 -8.88 9.60
C LYS A 52 -2.29 -8.28 9.67
N HIS A 53 -3.02 -8.56 10.75
CA HIS A 53 -4.35 -8.02 10.98
C HIS A 53 -4.40 -6.49 10.87
N VAL A 54 -3.45 -5.73 11.45
CA VAL A 54 -3.43 -4.26 11.35
C VAL A 54 -3.43 -3.77 9.89
N TYR A 55 -2.68 -4.47 9.03
CA TYR A 55 -2.59 -4.12 7.61
C TYR A 55 -3.81 -4.56 6.81
N GLU A 56 -4.41 -5.71 7.14
CA GLU A 56 -5.65 -6.17 6.51
C GLU A 56 -6.85 -5.31 6.95
N ASP A 57 -6.96 -5.07 8.26
CA ASP A 57 -7.99 -4.26 8.92
C ASP A 57 -7.99 -2.81 8.44
N GLY A 58 -6.79 -2.25 8.28
CA GLY A 58 -6.60 -0.90 7.75
C GLY A 58 -6.84 -0.78 6.24
N GLY A 59 -7.10 -1.89 5.55
CA GLY A 59 -7.21 -1.92 4.09
C GLY A 59 -5.91 -1.48 3.42
N LEU A 60 -4.77 -1.96 3.90
CA LEU A 60 -3.45 -1.78 3.29
C LEU A 60 -3.01 -3.02 2.52
N VAL A 61 -3.43 -4.20 2.97
CA VAL A 61 -3.20 -5.48 2.29
C VAL A 61 -4.56 -6.17 2.16
N PRO A 62 -5.24 -6.04 1.01
CA PRO A 62 -6.55 -6.68 0.85
C PRO A 62 -6.43 -8.19 0.67
N PHE A 63 -7.37 -8.94 1.26
CA PHE A 63 -7.52 -10.37 0.99
C PHE A 63 -7.97 -10.62 -0.46
N GLU A 64 -8.89 -9.79 -0.94
CA GLU A 64 -9.41 -9.83 -2.31
C GLU A 64 -9.59 -8.42 -2.87
N THR A 65 -9.61 -8.32 -4.19
CA THR A 65 -9.98 -7.09 -4.90
C THR A 65 -11.09 -7.36 -5.89
N PHE A 66 -11.92 -6.36 -6.17
CA PHE A 66 -13.06 -6.47 -7.07
C PHE A 66 -13.26 -5.20 -7.89
N GLY A 67 -14.07 -5.29 -8.95
CA GLY A 67 -14.52 -4.13 -9.73
C GLY A 67 -15.93 -3.72 -9.33
N LEU A 68 -16.22 -2.42 -9.37
CA LEU A 68 -17.55 -1.88 -9.09
C LEU A 68 -18.21 -1.41 -10.39
N ARG A 69 -19.16 -2.20 -10.90
CA ARG A 69 -19.90 -1.88 -12.13
C ARG A 69 -21.31 -1.37 -11.82
N SER A 70 -21.68 -0.25 -12.41
CA SER A 70 -23.06 0.25 -12.37
C SER A 70 -23.97 -0.64 -13.21
N ALA A 71 -25.05 -1.12 -12.61
CA ALA A 71 -26.06 -1.90 -13.33
C ALA A 71 -26.79 -1.07 -14.41
N ALA A 72 -26.98 0.23 -14.18
CA ALA A 72 -27.74 1.10 -15.06
C ALA A 72 -26.96 1.50 -16.33
N SER A 73 -25.68 1.84 -16.20
CA SER A 73 -24.86 2.32 -17.32
C SER A 73 -23.87 1.28 -17.84
N GLY A 74 -23.67 0.19 -17.11
CA GLY A 74 -22.63 -0.79 -17.40
C GLY A 74 -21.20 -0.27 -17.20
N MET A 75 -21.01 0.96 -16.74
CA MET A 75 -19.70 1.57 -16.49
C MET A 75 -19.10 1.13 -15.16
N CYS A 76 -17.77 1.23 -15.02
CA CYS A 76 -17.04 0.88 -13.81
C CYS A 76 -16.54 2.12 -13.06
N LEU A 77 -16.61 2.07 -11.72
CA LEU A 77 -16.08 3.11 -10.84
C LEU A 77 -14.55 3.10 -10.93
N THR A 78 -13.97 4.26 -11.26
CA THR A 78 -12.53 4.44 -11.46
C THR A 78 -12.02 5.53 -10.54
N TYR A 79 -11.00 5.24 -9.74
CA TYR A 79 -10.33 6.23 -8.91
C TYR A 79 -9.40 7.12 -9.75
N THR A 80 -9.48 8.44 -9.57
CA THR A 80 -8.70 9.41 -10.36
C THR A 80 -7.67 10.17 -9.53
N GLY A 81 -7.44 9.78 -8.27
CA GLY A 81 -6.42 10.39 -7.42
C GLY A 81 -5.00 9.92 -7.76
N TYR A 82 -4.01 10.37 -6.99
CA TYR A 82 -2.66 9.81 -7.07
C TYR A 82 -2.64 8.35 -6.61
N ALA A 83 -1.65 7.58 -7.08
CA ALA A 83 -1.46 6.22 -6.60
C ALA A 83 -1.05 6.23 -5.11
N GLY A 84 -1.47 5.23 -4.35
CA GLY A 84 -1.19 5.10 -2.93
C GLY A 84 -2.33 5.60 -2.02
N THR A 85 -2.13 5.46 -0.72
CA THR A 85 -3.08 5.90 0.31
C THR A 85 -3.09 7.42 0.41
N SER A 86 -4.18 8.06 0.00
CA SER A 86 -4.34 9.51 0.18
C SER A 86 -4.47 9.83 1.68
N PRO A 87 -3.52 10.57 2.29
CA PRO A 87 -3.48 10.75 3.74
C PRO A 87 -4.59 11.67 4.26
N ASN A 88 -5.25 12.43 3.38
CA ASN A 88 -6.29 13.39 3.76
C ASN A 88 -7.71 12.83 3.58
N GLY A 89 -7.86 11.57 3.15
CA GLY A 89 -9.16 10.96 2.89
C GLY A 89 -9.95 11.60 1.74
N ARG A 90 -9.32 12.50 0.98
CA ARG A 90 -9.93 13.17 -0.18
C ARG A 90 -9.45 12.49 -1.45
N GLY A 91 -10.40 12.22 -2.33
CA GLY A 91 -10.18 11.59 -3.61
C GLY A 91 -11.39 11.79 -4.51
N ARG A 92 -11.23 11.52 -5.80
CA ARG A 92 -12.33 11.58 -6.77
C ARG A 92 -12.45 10.22 -7.45
N ALA A 93 -13.69 9.74 -7.55
CA ALA A 93 -14.04 8.58 -8.34
C ALA A 93 -14.99 9.02 -9.46
N VAL A 94 -14.85 8.42 -10.62
CA VAL A 94 -15.69 8.69 -11.79
C VAL A 94 -16.09 7.40 -12.46
N MET A 95 -17.19 7.41 -13.20
CA MET A 95 -17.57 6.27 -14.02
C MET A 95 -16.78 6.29 -15.32
N ARG A 96 -16.16 5.17 -15.70
CA ARG A 96 -15.51 4.96 -17.01
C ARG A 96 -15.89 3.61 -17.59
N LYS A 97 -15.51 3.36 -18.85
CA LYS A 97 -15.60 2.03 -19.45
C LYS A 97 -14.83 1.03 -18.59
N CYS A 98 -15.44 -0.12 -18.33
CA CYS A 98 -14.81 -1.20 -17.59
C CYS A 98 -13.58 -1.72 -18.34
N ASP A 99 -12.46 -1.83 -17.61
CA ASP A 99 -11.19 -2.33 -18.11
C ASP A 99 -10.54 -3.19 -17.02
N PRO A 100 -10.47 -4.53 -17.22
CA PRO A 100 -9.92 -5.45 -16.22
C PRO A 100 -8.42 -5.27 -16.00
N THR A 101 -7.70 -4.58 -16.89
CA THR A 101 -6.26 -4.31 -16.78
C THR A 101 -5.97 -2.99 -16.07
N ASN A 102 -7.02 -2.19 -15.78
CA ASN A 102 -6.86 -0.91 -15.12
C ASN A 102 -6.95 -1.06 -13.60
N ASP A 103 -5.79 -1.02 -12.94
CA ASP A 103 -5.70 -1.12 -11.48
C ASP A 103 -6.52 -0.04 -10.75
N ARG A 104 -6.80 1.11 -11.38
CA ARG A 104 -7.64 2.17 -10.80
C ARG A 104 -9.12 1.81 -10.73
N GLN A 105 -9.53 0.68 -11.31
CA GLN A 105 -10.88 0.14 -11.22
C GLN A 105 -10.95 -1.05 -10.25
N ARG A 106 -9.85 -1.38 -9.58
CA ARG A 106 -9.81 -2.36 -8.50
C ARG A 106 -10.11 -1.66 -7.20
N TRP A 107 -11.02 -2.25 -6.44
CA TRP A 107 -11.45 -1.79 -5.14
C TRP A 107 -11.35 -2.93 -4.15
N HIS A 108 -11.30 -2.61 -2.87
CA HIS A 108 -11.39 -3.58 -1.80
C HIS A 108 -12.04 -2.97 -0.56
N GLY A 109 -12.54 -3.84 0.32
CA GLY A 109 -13.05 -3.44 1.62
C GLY A 109 -11.94 -2.83 2.47
N ALA A 110 -12.29 -1.83 3.26
CA ALA A 110 -11.40 -1.17 4.21
C ALA A 110 -12.17 -0.74 5.45
N ASN A 111 -11.44 -0.49 6.53
CA ASN A 111 -11.94 -0.14 7.85
C ASN A 111 -12.79 -1.28 8.47
N ARG A 112 -12.47 -1.61 9.73
CA ARG A 112 -13.32 -2.49 10.52
C ARG A 112 -14.68 -1.85 10.75
N ASP A 113 -15.72 -2.66 10.63
CA ASP A 113 -17.03 -2.29 11.13
C ASP A 113 -17.15 -2.71 12.60
N LEU A 114 -16.89 -1.78 13.52
CA LEU A 114 -16.97 -2.05 14.96
C LEU A 114 -18.40 -2.36 15.46
N GLN A 115 -19.43 -2.21 14.62
CA GLN A 115 -20.81 -2.53 14.96
C GLN A 115 -21.16 -4.00 14.74
N GLN A 116 -20.29 -4.77 14.08
CA GLN A 116 -20.49 -6.19 13.79
C GLN A 116 -19.76 -7.07 14.83
N PRO A 117 -20.32 -8.24 15.22
CA PRO A 117 -19.79 -9.09 16.31
C PRO A 117 -18.32 -9.53 16.14
N ASP A 118 -17.87 -9.72 14.89
CA ASP A 118 -16.49 -10.12 14.55
C ASP A 118 -15.63 -8.95 14.05
N ALA A 119 -16.19 -7.73 14.05
CA ALA A 119 -15.63 -6.53 13.46
C ALA A 119 -14.97 -6.70 12.06
N PRO A 120 -15.60 -7.42 11.10
CA PRO A 120 -15.02 -7.61 9.77
C PRO A 120 -14.78 -6.28 9.04
N CYS A 121 -13.77 -6.25 8.17
CA CYS A 121 -13.54 -5.13 7.26
C CYS A 121 -14.73 -5.00 6.32
N CYS A 122 -15.48 -3.88 6.35
CA CYS A 122 -16.58 -3.63 5.40
C CYS A 122 -17.22 -2.23 5.49
N SER A 123 -16.84 -1.36 6.44
CA SER A 123 -17.52 -0.06 6.58
C SER A 123 -17.07 0.97 5.53
N GLY A 124 -15.95 0.75 4.85
CA GLY A 124 -15.44 1.62 3.80
C GLY A 124 -14.89 0.87 2.58
N LEU A 125 -14.65 1.62 1.51
CA LEU A 125 -14.04 1.15 0.27
C LEU A 125 -12.76 1.91 -0.02
N ARG A 126 -11.76 1.21 -0.55
CA ARG A 126 -10.51 1.79 -1.06
C ARG A 126 -10.24 1.29 -2.48
N ALA A 127 -9.57 2.13 -3.26
CA ALA A 127 -9.06 1.84 -4.59
C ALA A 127 -7.53 1.76 -4.58
#